data_AF-D1APU4-F1
#
_entry.id   AF-D1APU4-F1
#
_cell.length_a   1.000
_cell.length_b   1.000
_cell.length_c   1.000
_cell.angle_alpha   90.00
_cell.angle_beta   90.00
_cell.angle_gamma   90.00
#
_symmetry.space_group_name_H-M   'P 1'
#
loop_
_entity.id
_entity.type
_entity.pdbx_description
1 polymer ?
#
loop_
_entity_poly.entity_id
_entity_poly.type
_entity_poly.pdbx_seq_one_letter_code
_entity_poly.pdbx_strand_id
1 'polypeptide(L)'
;MKIETEKLKKLGKTLKELRIQNNLSFREVDKLTGVGISTISRLEEAKGHRINTLILNKLAKVYNVNPVSLLMIIDYVKENDIKQYLDITESEASSINNNEIEILNENNSSYYPKRFMKLPDITKCKAVKINNRIFLYDDSCPDNNDLGLFRINDKITVAFYYFLDDTVTFKDFFTDFIFMRKKDSFSIIGKIKSIVDISLM
;
A
#
# COMPACT_ATOMS: atom_id res chain seq x y z
N MET A 1 9.29 -3.47 -26.73
CA MET A 1 10.68 -3.69 -26.30
C MET A 1 11.02 -5.16 -26.46
N LYS A 2 12.12 -5.49 -27.12
CA LYS A 2 12.62 -6.88 -27.21
C LYS A 2 13.38 -7.16 -25.92
N ILE A 3 12.98 -8.18 -25.17
CA ILE A 3 13.64 -8.54 -23.91
C ILE A 3 14.90 -9.35 -24.23
N GLU A 4 15.98 -9.12 -23.49
CA GLU A 4 17.20 -9.93 -23.58
C GLU A 4 16.93 -11.40 -23.20
N THR A 5 17.52 -12.32 -23.94
CA THR A 5 17.30 -13.76 -23.77
C THR A 5 17.66 -14.26 -22.37
N GLU A 6 18.73 -13.74 -21.76
CA GLU A 6 19.14 -14.14 -20.41
C GLU A 6 18.15 -13.68 -19.34
N LYS A 7 17.57 -12.49 -19.49
CA LYS A 7 16.51 -11.97 -18.62
C LYS A 7 15.22 -12.79 -18.74
N LEU A 8 14.87 -13.20 -19.95
CA LEU A 8 13.74 -14.11 -20.19
C LEU A 8 13.95 -15.47 -19.53
N LYS A 9 15.15 -16.05 -19.65
CA LYS A 9 15.49 -17.31 -18.95
C LYS A 9 15.39 -17.17 -17.43
N LYS A 10 15.92 -16.07 -16.88
CA LYS A 10 15.83 -15.78 -15.45
C LYS A 10 14.37 -15.67 -14.99
N LEU A 11 13.53 -14.97 -15.74
CA LEU A 11 12.11 -14.85 -15.45
C LEU A 11 11.40 -16.20 -15.51
N GLY A 12 11.61 -16.98 -16.58
CA GLY A 12 10.97 -18.29 -16.75
C GLY A 12 11.32 -19.26 -15.61
N LYS A 13 12.60 -19.30 -15.23
CA LYS A 13 13.06 -20.07 -14.06
C LYS A 13 12.38 -19.61 -12.76
N THR A 14 12.32 -18.30 -12.54
CA THR A 14 11.69 -17.70 -11.34
C THR A 14 10.21 -18.08 -11.27
N LEU A 15 9.47 -17.97 -12.37
CA LEU A 15 8.05 -18.33 -12.43
C LEU A 15 7.82 -19.82 -12.14
N LYS A 16 8.68 -20.68 -12.66
CA LYS A 16 8.63 -22.13 -12.41
C LYS A 16 8.88 -22.46 -10.94
N GLU A 17 9.89 -21.85 -10.34
CA GLU A 17 10.21 -22.02 -8.91
C GLU A 17 9.04 -21.58 -8.03
N LEU A 18 8.48 -20.40 -8.30
CA LEU A 18 7.31 -19.87 -7.57
C LEU A 18 6.09 -20.78 -7.69
N ARG A 19 5.82 -21.32 -8.89
CA ARG A 19 4.72 -22.26 -9.09
C ARG A 19 4.89 -23.53 -8.26
N ILE A 20 6.10 -24.09 -8.25
CA ILE A 20 6.43 -25.31 -7.50
C ILE A 20 6.36 -25.05 -5.98
N GLN A 21 6.89 -23.91 -5.51
CA GLN A 21 6.84 -23.52 -4.09
C GLN A 21 5.40 -23.35 -3.57
N ASN A 22 4.49 -22.90 -4.44
CA ASN A 22 3.07 -22.79 -4.13
C ASN A 22 2.31 -24.11 -4.34
N ASN A 23 2.99 -25.21 -4.67
CA ASN A 23 2.40 -26.52 -4.97
C ASN A 23 1.32 -26.49 -6.07
N LEU A 24 1.50 -25.66 -7.09
CA LEU A 24 0.51 -25.48 -8.16
C LEU A 24 0.90 -26.24 -9.45
N SER A 25 -0.07 -26.93 -10.01
CA SER A 25 -0.04 -27.43 -11.38
C SER A 25 -0.38 -26.31 -12.39
N PHE A 26 -0.03 -26.51 -13.67
CA PHE A 26 -0.44 -25.56 -14.72
C PHE A 26 -1.95 -25.37 -14.81
N ARG A 27 -2.72 -26.44 -14.58
CA ARG A 27 -4.19 -26.40 -14.60
C ARG A 27 -4.76 -25.53 -13.48
N GLU A 28 -4.16 -25.60 -12.29
CA GLU A 28 -4.58 -24.77 -11.16
C GLU A 28 -4.25 -23.30 -11.39
N VAL A 29 -3.04 -23.01 -11.91
CA VAL A 29 -2.68 -21.63 -12.26
C VAL A 29 -3.61 -21.06 -13.33
N ASP A 30 -3.95 -21.84 -14.36
CA ASP A 30 -4.92 -21.44 -15.39
C ASP A 30 -6.28 -21.13 -14.75
N LYS A 31 -6.81 -22.03 -13.92
CA LYS A 31 -8.09 -21.82 -13.22
C LYS A 31 -8.09 -20.57 -12.33
N LEU A 32 -6.99 -20.26 -11.66
CA LEU A 32 -6.88 -19.12 -10.73
C LEU A 32 -6.63 -17.78 -11.45
N THR A 33 -5.95 -17.79 -12.60
CA THR A 33 -5.52 -16.56 -13.30
C THR A 33 -6.30 -16.27 -14.60
N GLY A 34 -6.94 -17.29 -15.17
CA GLY A 34 -7.45 -17.30 -16.54
C GLY A 34 -6.34 -17.23 -17.59
N VAL A 35 -5.09 -17.53 -17.24
CA VAL A 35 -3.96 -17.56 -18.18
C VAL A 35 -3.80 -19.00 -18.66
N GLY A 36 -4.07 -19.22 -19.95
CA GLY A 36 -4.01 -20.57 -20.52
C GLY A 36 -2.67 -21.28 -20.29
N ILE A 37 -2.74 -22.59 -20.04
CA ILE A 37 -1.60 -23.48 -19.78
C ILE A 37 -0.44 -23.28 -20.77
N SER A 38 -0.75 -23.15 -22.07
CA SER A 38 0.26 -22.97 -23.13
C SER A 38 1.04 -21.65 -23.00
N THR A 39 0.44 -20.63 -22.39
CA THR A 39 1.10 -19.36 -22.12
C THR A 39 1.99 -19.46 -20.89
N ILE A 40 1.52 -20.12 -19.83
CA ILE A 40 2.32 -20.35 -18.63
C ILE A 40 3.56 -21.20 -18.96
N SER A 41 3.39 -22.31 -19.68
CA SER A 41 4.51 -23.18 -20.11
C SER A 41 5.52 -22.42 -20.97
N ARG A 42 5.07 -21.64 -21.97
CA ARG A 42 5.98 -20.81 -22.78
C ARG A 42 6.76 -19.81 -21.95
N LEU A 43 6.13 -19.18 -20.95
CA LEU A 43 6.79 -18.24 -20.06
C LEU A 43 7.87 -18.95 -19.22
N GLU A 44 7.55 -20.08 -18.61
CA GLU A 44 8.51 -20.88 -17.81
C GLU A 44 9.68 -21.39 -18.67
N GLU A 45 9.45 -21.66 -19.95
CA GLU A 45 10.48 -22.08 -20.91
C GLU A 45 11.22 -20.91 -21.59
N ALA A 46 10.93 -19.66 -21.19
CA ALA A 46 11.50 -18.45 -21.79
C ALA A 46 11.26 -18.33 -23.30
N LYS A 47 10.16 -18.92 -23.79
CA LYS A 47 9.74 -18.88 -25.20
C LYS A 47 8.89 -17.65 -25.46
N GLY A 48 9.50 -16.62 -26.04
CA GLY A 48 8.82 -15.39 -26.44
C GLY A 48 9.78 -14.20 -26.49
N HIS A 49 9.39 -13.12 -27.18
CA HIS A 49 10.23 -11.92 -27.31
C HIS A 49 9.61 -10.69 -26.63
N ARG A 50 8.33 -10.80 -26.25
CA ARG A 50 7.52 -9.79 -25.58
C ARG A 50 6.64 -10.50 -24.57
N ILE A 51 6.54 -9.94 -23.37
CA ILE A 51 5.69 -10.47 -22.31
C ILE A 51 4.62 -9.43 -22.01
N ASN A 52 3.38 -9.89 -21.92
CA ASN A 52 2.28 -9.05 -21.48
C ASN A 52 2.37 -8.87 -19.96
N THR A 53 2.51 -7.62 -19.51
CA THR A 53 2.63 -7.27 -18.08
C THR A 53 1.40 -7.66 -17.26
N LEU A 54 0.21 -7.65 -17.87
CA LEU A 54 -1.02 -8.10 -17.21
C LEU A 54 -0.95 -9.58 -16.82
N ILE A 55 -0.28 -10.40 -17.62
CA ILE A 55 -0.06 -11.81 -17.31
C ILE A 55 0.86 -11.94 -16.10
N LEU A 56 1.95 -11.16 -16.05
CA LEU A 56 2.86 -11.15 -14.91
C LEU A 56 2.16 -10.69 -13.62
N ASN A 57 1.29 -9.69 -13.70
CA ASN A 57 0.51 -9.24 -12.53
C ASN A 57 -0.43 -10.33 -12.00
N LYS A 58 -1.11 -11.05 -12.90
CA LYS A 58 -1.99 -12.18 -12.53
C LYS A 58 -1.21 -13.31 -11.88
N LEU A 59 -0.06 -13.69 -12.45
CA LEU A 59 0.80 -14.73 -11.89
C LEU A 59 1.40 -14.32 -10.55
N ALA A 60 1.86 -13.07 -10.42
CA ALA A 60 2.39 -12.53 -9.16
C ALA A 60 1.38 -12.63 -8.01
N LYS A 61 0.11 -12.31 -8.30
CA LYS A 61 -0.99 -12.43 -7.32
C LYS A 61 -1.20 -13.87 -6.85
N VAL A 62 -1.18 -14.83 -7.76
CA VAL A 62 -1.37 -16.26 -7.42
C VAL A 62 -0.15 -16.84 -6.70
N TYR A 63 1.04 -16.38 -7.03
CA TYR A 63 2.28 -16.82 -6.37
C TYR A 63 2.63 -16.04 -5.11
N ASN A 64 1.78 -15.07 -4.72
CA ASN A 64 1.96 -14.19 -3.57
C ASN A 64 3.31 -13.44 -3.55
N VAL A 65 3.69 -12.85 -4.68
CA VAL A 65 4.90 -12.03 -4.83
C VAL A 65 4.57 -10.64 -5.35
N ASN A 66 5.49 -9.69 -5.12
CA ASN A 66 5.35 -8.34 -5.66
C ASN A 66 5.54 -8.37 -7.20
N PRO A 67 4.56 -7.88 -8.01
CA PRO A 67 4.67 -7.86 -9.46
C PRO A 67 5.85 -7.02 -9.98
N VAL A 68 6.24 -5.96 -9.26
CA VAL A 68 7.39 -5.11 -9.62
C VAL A 68 8.67 -5.93 -9.67
N SER A 69 8.83 -6.90 -8.76
CA SER A 69 9.99 -7.80 -8.74
C SER A 69 10.12 -8.60 -10.03
N LEU A 70 9.00 -9.05 -10.62
CA LEU A 70 9.00 -9.77 -11.88
C LEU A 70 9.28 -8.86 -13.08
N LEU A 71 8.75 -7.63 -13.05
CA LEU A 71 8.98 -6.63 -14.11
C LEU A 71 10.43 -6.14 -14.13
N MET A 72 11.06 -6.04 -12.96
CA MET A 72 12.48 -5.69 -12.84
C MET A 72 13.41 -6.75 -13.44
N ILE A 73 13.04 -8.04 -13.41
CA ILE A 73 13.85 -9.11 -14.03
C ILE A 73 14.02 -8.87 -15.54
N ILE A 74 13.01 -8.31 -16.20
CA ILE A 74 12.97 -8.07 -17.65
C ILE A 74 13.18 -6.60 -18.03
N ASP A 75 13.64 -5.76 -17.09
CA ASP A 75 13.87 -4.32 -17.26
C ASP A 75 12.66 -3.52 -17.76
N TYR A 76 11.45 -4.02 -17.52
CA TYR A 76 10.25 -3.22 -17.80
C TYR A 76 10.05 -2.12 -16.75
N VAL A 77 10.65 -2.31 -15.57
CA VAL A 77 10.76 -1.32 -14.50
C VAL A 77 12.19 -1.38 -13.99
N LYS A 78 12.84 -0.24 -13.81
CA LYS A 78 14.17 -0.10 -13.20
C LYS A 78 14.05 0.60 -11.86
N GLU A 79 15.05 0.45 -11.00
CA GLU A 79 15.09 1.14 -9.71
C GLU A 79 14.98 2.67 -9.86
N ASN A 80 15.59 3.24 -10.90
CA ASN A 80 15.48 4.67 -11.17
C ASN A 80 14.06 5.08 -11.57
N ASP A 81 13.30 4.21 -12.25
CA ASP A 81 11.90 4.51 -12.58
C ASP A 81 11.06 4.56 -11.30
N ILE A 82 11.35 3.70 -10.34
CA ILE A 82 10.71 3.68 -9.01
C ILE A 82 11.11 4.94 -8.22
N LYS A 83 12.40 5.30 -8.20
CA LYS A 83 12.89 6.51 -7.52
C LYS A 83 12.32 7.78 -8.14
N GLN A 84 12.31 7.90 -9.46
CA GLN A 84 11.70 9.04 -10.14
C GLN A 84 10.20 9.14 -9.80
N TYR A 85 9.50 8.01 -9.70
CA TYR A 85 8.10 8.00 -9.28
C TYR A 85 7.94 8.48 -7.83
N LEU A 86 8.84 8.08 -6.92
CA LEU A 86 8.85 8.52 -5.52
C LEU A 86 9.28 10.00 -5.37
N ASP A 87 10.28 10.45 -6.14
CA ASP A 87 10.78 11.82 -6.13
C ASP A 87 9.73 12.81 -6.66
N ILE A 88 8.93 12.41 -7.67
CA ILE A 88 7.76 13.20 -8.11
C ILE A 88 6.77 13.33 -6.96
N THR A 89 6.50 12.26 -6.21
CA THR A 89 5.59 12.34 -5.05
C THR A 89 6.15 13.16 -3.88
N GLU A 90 7.46 13.22 -3.68
CA GLU A 90 8.09 14.07 -2.63
C GLU A 90 8.23 15.54 -3.06
N SER A 91 8.44 15.81 -4.35
CA SER A 91 8.56 17.16 -4.91
C SER A 91 7.22 17.84 -5.17
N GLU A 92 6.15 17.09 -5.47
CA GLU A 92 4.77 17.61 -5.51
C GLU A 92 4.19 17.83 -4.10
N ALA A 93 4.66 17.08 -3.09
CA ALA A 93 4.28 17.31 -1.69
C ALA A 93 4.86 18.60 -1.09
N SER A 94 5.87 19.22 -1.73
CA SER A 94 6.58 20.39 -1.21
C SER A 94 6.20 21.72 -1.90
N SER A 95 5.12 21.75 -2.68
CA SER A 95 4.58 23.00 -3.25
C SER A 95 3.04 23.08 -3.31
N ILE A 96 2.36 22.62 -2.26
CA ILE A 96 0.93 22.90 -2.06
C ILE A 96 0.80 24.15 -1.19
N ASN A 97 0.30 25.23 -1.78
CA ASN A 97 -0.18 26.40 -1.04
C ASN A 97 -1.20 25.95 0.03
N ASN A 98 -0.95 26.36 1.27
CA ASN A 98 -1.36 25.72 2.51
C ASN A 98 -2.86 25.49 2.82
N ASN A 99 -3.84 25.74 1.94
CA ASN A 99 -5.26 25.73 2.34
C ASN A 99 -6.25 25.06 1.37
N GLU A 100 -5.80 24.38 0.31
CA GLU A 100 -6.73 23.75 -0.64
C GLU A 100 -6.28 22.32 -0.99
N ILE A 101 -7.15 21.34 -0.75
CA ILE A 101 -6.98 19.97 -1.25
C ILE A 101 -7.77 19.86 -2.56
N GLU A 102 -7.07 19.57 -3.65
CA GLU A 102 -7.67 19.29 -4.96
C GLU A 102 -8.52 18.01 -4.88
N ILE A 103 -9.81 18.11 -5.21
CA ILE A 103 -10.69 16.94 -5.32
C ILE A 103 -10.41 16.29 -6.67
N LEU A 104 -9.64 15.20 -6.66
CA LEU A 104 -9.37 14.41 -7.86
C LEU A 104 -10.61 13.56 -8.18
N ASN A 105 -11.28 13.86 -9.29
CA ASN A 105 -12.35 13.01 -9.84
C ASN A 105 -11.75 11.93 -10.74
N GLU A 106 -12.36 10.75 -10.73
CA GLU A 106 -11.89 9.52 -11.41
C GLU A 106 -11.69 9.62 -12.94
N ASN A 107 -12.06 10.72 -13.59
CA ASN A 107 -11.92 10.88 -15.03
C ASN A 107 -10.97 12.05 -15.36
N ASN A 108 -9.74 11.71 -15.73
CA ASN A 108 -8.82 12.58 -16.47
C ASN A 108 -9.41 12.95 -17.85
N SER A 109 -10.42 13.82 -17.87
CA SER A 109 -10.72 14.65 -19.05
C SER A 109 -10.45 16.10 -18.66
N SER A 110 -9.56 16.75 -19.39
CA SER A 110 -8.98 18.07 -19.15
C SER A 110 -9.95 19.27 -19.21
N TYR A 111 -11.26 19.05 -19.03
CA TYR A 111 -12.30 20.05 -19.31
C TYR A 111 -13.19 20.43 -18.11
N TYR A 112 -12.99 19.85 -16.92
CA TYR A 112 -13.76 20.25 -15.73
C TYR A 112 -12.98 21.23 -14.85
N PRO A 113 -13.62 22.31 -14.36
CA PRO A 113 -12.97 23.20 -13.42
C PRO A 113 -12.64 22.43 -12.14
N LYS A 114 -11.37 22.53 -11.70
CA LYS A 114 -10.88 21.94 -10.45
C LYS A 114 -11.80 22.35 -9.30
N ARG A 115 -12.27 21.39 -8.51
CA ARG A 115 -13.05 21.63 -7.29
C ARG A 115 -12.16 21.40 -6.08
N PHE A 116 -12.23 22.32 -5.13
CA PHE A 116 -11.44 22.27 -3.89
C PHE A 116 -12.38 22.13 -2.71
N MET A 117 -12.02 21.28 -1.75
CA MET A 117 -12.72 21.20 -0.47
C MET A 117 -12.07 22.19 0.50
N LYS A 118 -12.84 23.17 0.97
CA LYS A 118 -12.42 24.01 2.11
C LYS A 118 -12.78 23.28 3.39
N LEU A 119 -11.80 22.66 4.03
CA LEU A 119 -11.94 22.14 5.38
C LEU A 119 -11.75 23.30 6.38
N PRO A 120 -12.62 23.48 7.38
CA PRO A 120 -12.45 24.53 8.38
C PRO A 120 -11.26 24.20 9.30
N ASP A 121 -10.28 25.10 9.33
CA ASP A 121 -9.13 25.19 10.25
C ASP A 121 -8.27 23.92 10.48
N ILE A 122 -7.53 23.49 9.44
CA ILE A 122 -6.51 22.43 9.50
C ILE A 122 -5.18 22.92 10.12
N THR A 123 -5.07 24.18 10.54
CA THR A 123 -3.78 24.83 10.87
C THR A 123 -2.97 24.17 12.01
N LYS A 124 -3.51 23.17 12.71
CA LYS A 124 -2.80 22.41 13.76
C LYS A 124 -2.80 20.89 13.58
N CYS A 125 -3.34 20.36 12.48
CA CYS A 125 -3.38 18.91 12.28
C CYS A 125 -2.15 18.40 11.52
N LYS A 126 -1.64 17.25 11.95
CA LYS A 126 -0.62 16.41 11.32
C LYS A 126 -1.28 15.19 10.69
N ALA A 127 -0.55 14.45 9.87
CA ALA A 127 -1.06 13.27 9.16
C ALA A 127 -0.13 12.07 9.33
N VAL A 128 -0.70 10.86 9.44
CA VAL A 128 0.03 9.60 9.37
C VAL A 128 -0.71 8.60 8.48
N LYS A 129 0.02 7.93 7.58
CA LYS A 129 -0.53 6.85 6.74
C LYS A 129 -0.26 5.50 7.41
N ILE A 130 -1.31 4.72 7.61
CA ILE A 130 -1.21 3.35 8.13
C ILE A 130 -2.13 2.48 7.28
N ASN A 131 -1.58 1.44 6.66
CA ASN A 131 -2.26 0.63 5.64
C ASN A 131 -2.81 1.53 4.51
N ASN A 132 -4.09 1.36 4.15
CA ASN A 132 -4.79 2.15 3.14
C ASN A 132 -5.59 3.31 3.76
N ARG A 133 -5.16 3.86 4.91
CA ARG A 133 -5.85 4.97 5.58
C ARG A 133 -4.88 6.08 5.94
N ILE A 134 -5.32 7.32 5.77
CA ILE A 134 -4.65 8.51 6.31
C ILE A 134 -5.43 8.95 7.55
N PHE A 135 -4.71 9.11 8.65
CA PHE A 135 -5.24 9.61 9.91
C PHE A 135 -4.75 11.04 10.11
N LEU A 136 -5.69 11.97 10.19
CA LEU A 136 -5.41 13.35 10.57
C LEU A 136 -5.54 13.47 12.08
N TYR A 137 -4.52 14.01 12.73
CA TYR A 137 -4.45 14.10 14.19
C TYR A 137 -3.90 15.45 14.64
N ASP A 138 -4.23 15.88 15.86
CA ASP A 138 -3.54 16.99 16.51
C ASP A 138 -2.78 16.51 17.75
N ASP A 139 -1.94 17.37 18.31
CA ASP A 139 -1.13 17.05 19.50
C ASP A 139 -1.96 17.00 20.80
N SER A 140 -3.29 17.08 20.72
CA SER A 140 -4.13 16.99 21.92
C SER A 140 -4.13 15.55 22.46
N CYS A 141 -4.15 15.44 23.78
CA CYS A 141 -4.42 14.15 24.43
C CYS A 141 -5.89 13.81 24.13
N PRO A 142 -6.19 12.60 23.62
CA PRO A 142 -7.58 12.23 23.42
C PRO A 142 -8.34 12.11 24.76
N ASP A 143 -9.67 12.06 24.72
CA ASP A 143 -10.50 11.76 25.89
C ASP A 143 -10.77 10.25 25.96
N ASN A 144 -11.38 9.78 27.05
CA ASN A 144 -11.80 8.37 27.14
C ASN A 144 -12.76 8.03 26.00
N ASN A 145 -12.57 6.87 25.38
CA ASN A 145 -13.26 6.36 24.19
C ASN A 145 -12.97 7.12 22.89
N ASP A 146 -12.07 8.11 22.90
CA ASP A 146 -11.60 8.68 21.64
C ASP A 146 -10.59 7.80 20.94
N LEU A 147 -10.48 8.01 19.63
CA LEU A 147 -9.46 7.40 18.82
C LEU A 147 -8.15 8.19 18.93
N GLY A 148 -7.11 7.52 19.40
CA GLY A 148 -5.78 8.11 19.56
C GLY A 148 -4.72 7.43 18.72
N LEU A 149 -3.61 8.14 18.54
CA LEU A 149 -2.38 7.66 17.96
C LEU A 149 -1.35 7.47 19.08
N PHE A 150 -0.80 6.26 19.20
CA PHE A 150 0.08 5.87 20.29
C PHE A 150 1.38 5.26 19.76
N ARG A 151 2.47 5.40 20.51
CA ARG A 151 3.68 4.61 20.32
C ARG A 151 3.76 3.56 21.44
N ILE A 152 3.70 2.30 21.06
CA ILE A 152 3.73 1.15 21.97
C ILE A 152 4.83 0.20 21.47
N ASN A 153 5.85 -0.06 22.29
CA ASN A 153 7.03 -0.87 21.91
C ASN A 153 7.63 -0.43 20.55
N ASP A 154 7.87 0.89 20.41
CA ASP A 154 8.35 1.54 19.18
C ASP A 154 7.47 1.42 17.93
N LYS A 155 6.26 0.87 18.05
CA LYS A 155 5.28 0.77 16.95
C LYS A 155 4.18 1.81 17.09
N ILE A 156 3.85 2.47 15.99
CA ILE A 156 2.68 3.35 15.91
C ILE A 156 1.42 2.48 15.89
N THR A 157 0.52 2.75 16.81
CA THR A 157 -0.74 2.03 17.00
C THR A 157 -1.89 3.04 16.99
N VAL A 158 -2.96 2.73 16.25
CA VAL A 158 -4.21 3.49 16.28
C VAL A 158 -5.21 2.68 17.09
N ALA A 159 -5.71 3.25 18.18
CA ALA A 159 -6.58 2.53 19.09
C ALA A 159 -7.56 3.47 19.79
N PHE A 160 -8.74 2.96 20.10
CA PHE A 160 -9.57 3.53 21.15
C PHE A 160 -8.94 3.17 22.49
N TYR A 161 -9.15 4.00 23.50
CA TYR A 161 -8.64 3.68 24.83
C TYR A 161 -9.51 4.18 25.96
N TYR A 162 -9.25 3.60 27.13
CA TYR A 162 -9.95 3.90 28.36
C TYR A 162 -8.96 3.83 29.54
N PHE A 163 -8.86 4.92 30.29
CA PHE A 163 -8.04 4.97 31.51
C PHE A 163 -8.75 4.28 32.69
N LEU A 164 -8.05 3.36 33.34
CA LEU A 164 -8.49 2.62 34.54
C LEU A 164 -7.35 2.66 35.57
N ASP A 165 -7.46 3.56 36.55
CA ASP A 165 -6.46 3.78 37.60
C ASP A 165 -5.02 3.88 37.02
N ASP A 166 -4.17 2.87 37.22
CA ASP A 166 -2.77 2.83 36.74
C ASP A 166 -2.59 2.14 35.38
N THR A 167 -3.69 1.66 34.79
CA THR A 167 -3.70 0.91 33.54
C THR A 167 -4.50 1.64 32.46
N VAL A 168 -4.19 1.30 31.22
CA VAL A 168 -4.91 1.77 30.04
C VAL A 168 -5.31 0.57 29.24
N THR A 169 -6.61 0.50 28.95
CA THR A 169 -7.16 -0.49 28.03
C THR A 169 -7.18 0.12 26.64
N PHE A 170 -6.65 -0.59 25.67
CA PHE A 170 -6.66 -0.23 24.26
C PHE A 170 -7.56 -1.20 23.51
N LYS A 171 -8.31 -0.68 22.54
CA LYS A 171 -8.99 -1.47 21.51
C LYS A 171 -8.41 -1.06 20.16
N ASP A 172 -7.65 -1.96 19.54
CA ASP A 172 -6.99 -1.72 18.27
C ASP A 172 -8.01 -1.40 17.16
N PHE A 173 -7.73 -0.35 16.38
CA PHE A 173 -8.66 0.15 15.37
C PHE A 173 -8.82 -0.78 14.16
N PHE A 174 -7.80 -1.60 13.84
CA PHE A 174 -7.84 -2.46 12.65
C PHE A 174 -8.33 -3.87 12.96
N THR A 175 -8.02 -4.37 14.15
CA THR A 175 -8.26 -5.77 14.54
C THR A 175 -9.36 -5.93 15.58
N ASP A 176 -9.85 -4.83 16.17
CA ASP A 176 -10.73 -4.80 17.34
C ASP A 176 -10.16 -5.54 18.58
N PHE A 177 -8.88 -5.94 18.54
CA PHE A 177 -8.23 -6.65 19.63
C PHE A 177 -8.05 -5.73 20.85
N ILE A 178 -8.43 -6.25 22.02
CA ILE A 178 -8.36 -5.51 23.27
C ILE A 178 -7.12 -5.94 24.06
N PHE A 179 -6.34 -4.97 24.51
CA PHE A 179 -5.15 -5.23 25.33
C PHE A 179 -4.92 -4.14 26.36
N MET A 180 -4.22 -4.49 27.45
CA MET A 180 -3.95 -3.57 28.56
C MET A 180 -2.46 -3.26 28.67
N ARG A 181 -2.17 -2.05 29.12
CA ARG A 181 -0.81 -1.54 29.36
C ARG A 181 -0.79 -0.68 30.61
N LYS A 182 0.38 -0.59 31.25
CA LYS A 182 0.60 0.40 32.31
C LYS A 182 0.78 1.78 31.68
N LYS A 183 0.38 2.84 32.38
CA LYS A 183 0.44 4.23 31.88
C LYS A 183 1.84 4.68 31.43
N ASP A 184 2.89 4.12 32.01
CA ASP A 184 4.30 4.43 31.74
C ASP A 184 4.89 3.62 30.56
N SER A 185 4.15 2.64 30.02
CA SER A 185 4.66 1.72 29.00
C SER A 185 4.37 2.13 27.54
N PHE A 186 3.85 3.34 27.31
CA PHE A 186 3.57 3.87 25.97
C PHE A 186 3.69 5.40 25.95
N SER A 187 3.69 5.99 24.75
CA SER A 187 3.54 7.44 24.58
C SER A 187 2.37 7.80 23.70
N ILE A 188 1.71 8.91 24.03
CA ILE A 188 0.62 9.48 23.26
C ILE A 188 1.21 10.38 22.19
N ILE A 189 0.87 10.12 20.92
CA ILE A 189 1.28 10.94 19.79
C ILE A 189 0.23 12.03 19.52
N GLY A 190 -1.06 11.70 19.63
CA GLY A 190 -2.12 12.68 19.44
C GLY A 190 -3.53 12.10 19.29
N LYS A 191 -4.51 12.98 19.17
CA LYS A 191 -5.94 12.67 18.99
C LYS A 191 -6.31 12.68 17.52
N ILE A 192 -6.94 11.60 17.04
CA ILE A 192 -7.42 11.53 15.67
C ILE A 192 -8.65 12.44 15.50
N LYS A 193 -8.63 13.28 14.46
CA LYS A 193 -9.73 14.15 14.06
C LYS A 193 -10.51 13.62 12.86
N SER A 194 -9.83 12.93 11.97
CA SER A 194 -10.43 12.41 10.75
C SER A 194 -9.64 11.23 10.20
N ILE A 195 -10.35 10.38 9.45
CA ILE A 195 -9.82 9.19 8.80
C ILE A 195 -10.25 9.26 7.34
N VAL A 196 -9.29 9.15 6.44
CA VAL A 196 -9.52 9.08 5.00
C VAL A 196 -9.21 7.66 4.54
N ASP A 197 -10.20 6.98 3.96
CA ASP A 197 -10.03 5.64 3.40
C ASP A 197 -9.59 5.73 1.94
N ILE A 198 -8.47 5.09 1.63
CA ILE A 198 -7.83 5.05 0.31
C ILE A 198 -8.11 3.68 -0.36
N SER A 199 -8.87 2.79 0.28
CA SER A 199 -9.16 1.44 -0.23
C SER A 199 -10.20 1.41 -1.37
N LEU A 200 -10.81 2.56 -1.66
CA LEU A 200 -11.76 2.76 -2.76
C LEU A 200 -11.15 3.57 -3.92
N MET A 201 -9.82 3.78 -3.91
CA MET A 201 -9.00 4.17 -5.07
C MET A 201 -8.53 2.94 -5.84
#